data_AF-A0A1J3E5J3-F1
#
_entry.id   AF-A0A1J3E5J3-F1
#
_cell.length_a   1.000
_cell.length_b   1.000
_cell.length_c   1.000
_cell.angle_alpha   90.00
_cell.angle_beta   90.00
_cell.angle_gamma   90.00
#
_symmetry.space_group_name_H-M   'P 1'
#
loop_
_entity.id
_entity.type
_entity.pdbx_description
1 polymer ?
#
loop_
_entity_poly.entity_id
_entity_poly.type
_entity_poly.pdbx_seq_one_letter_code
_entity_poly.pdbx_strand_id
1 'polypeptide(L)'
;MVTKTEETKLNQLENQVDNGGGGAWEYLSLVRKLKVRRSEQVLKHGSSILSDSGKRSALGPDVWTLNEQVAIAAMDCQCFDVAQNCIKALQKKFPESKRVGRLEALLLEAKGLWGEAEEAYSSLLEDNP
;
A
#
# COMPACT_ATOMS: atom_id res chain seq x y z
N MET A 1 17.02 -11.95 -4.94
CA MET A 1 17.92 -10.81 -5.21
C MET A 1 17.42 -10.13 -6.48
N VAL A 2 17.26 -8.80 -6.48
CA VAL A 2 16.83 -8.07 -7.69
C VAL A 2 17.97 -8.10 -8.71
N THR A 3 17.65 -8.43 -9.96
CA THR A 3 18.65 -8.46 -11.05
C THR A 3 18.98 -7.06 -11.55
N LYS A 4 20.17 -6.86 -12.12
CA LYS A 4 20.56 -5.57 -12.75
C LYS A 4 19.56 -5.09 -13.81
N THR A 5 18.97 -6.03 -14.54
CA THR A 5 17.94 -5.74 -15.55
C THR A 5 16.65 -5.24 -14.92
N GLU A 6 16.21 -5.89 -13.83
CA GLU A 6 15.02 -5.46 -13.08
C GLU A 6 15.21 -4.09 -12.42
N GLU A 7 16.40 -3.82 -11.87
CA GLU A 7 16.74 -2.53 -11.28
C GLU A 7 16.77 -1.42 -12.33
N THR A 8 17.40 -1.67 -13.49
CA THR A 8 17.38 -0.72 -14.61
C THR A 8 15.95 -0.43 -15.06
N LYS A 9 15.12 -1.47 -15.25
CA LYS A 9 13.71 -1.30 -15.63
C LYS A 9 12.93 -0.50 -14.57
N LEU A 10 13.16 -0.79 -13.29
CA LEU A 10 12.50 -0.08 -12.19
C LEU A 10 12.84 1.41 -12.21
N ASN A 11 14.13 1.76 -12.30
CA ASN A 11 14.58 3.15 -12.33
C ASN A 11 14.09 3.89 -13.58
N GLN A 12 14.02 3.21 -14.74
CA GLN A 12 13.44 3.79 -15.96
C GLN A 12 11.95 4.11 -15.77
N LEU A 13 11.18 3.18 -15.23
CA LEU A 13 9.75 3.38 -14.96
C LEU A 13 9.53 4.48 -13.91
N GLU A 14 10.35 4.53 -12.86
CA GLU A 14 10.29 5.57 -11.84
C GLU A 14 10.44 6.96 -12.46
N ASN A 15 11.50 7.16 -13.26
CA ASN A 15 11.73 8.41 -13.98
C ASN A 15 10.58 8.73 -14.95
N GLN A 16 10.07 7.75 -15.68
CA GLN A 16 8.95 7.98 -16.60
C GLN A 16 7.70 8.49 -15.86
N VAL A 17 7.34 7.86 -14.74
CA VAL A 17 6.15 8.22 -13.97
C VAL A 17 6.34 9.59 -13.31
N ASP A 18 7.53 9.89 -12.79
CA ASP A 18 7.84 11.18 -12.18
C ASP A 18 7.76 12.35 -13.17
N ASN A 19 8.04 12.10 -14.44
CA ASN A 19 7.92 13.07 -15.52
C ASN A 19 6.54 13.05 -16.23
N GLY A 20 5.55 12.34 -15.68
CA GLY A 20 4.18 12.32 -16.23
C GLY A 20 4.00 11.46 -17.49
N GLY A 21 4.98 10.61 -17.83
CA GLY A 21 4.96 9.73 -19.01
C GLY A 21 4.00 8.53 -18.92
N GLY A 22 3.09 8.50 -17.95
CA GLY A 22 2.18 7.38 -17.71
C GLY A 22 2.88 6.16 -17.08
N GLY A 23 2.22 5.00 -17.09
CA GLY A 23 2.80 3.75 -16.58
C GLY A 23 2.83 3.60 -15.05
N ALA A 24 2.15 4.47 -14.30
CA ALA A 24 2.17 4.48 -12.83
C ALA A 24 1.80 3.11 -12.23
N TRP A 25 0.77 2.43 -12.76
CA TRP A 25 0.41 1.10 -12.27
C TRP A 25 1.46 0.02 -12.60
N GLU A 26 2.13 0.11 -13.75
CA GLU A 26 3.22 -0.82 -14.10
C GLU A 26 4.40 -0.65 -13.13
N TYR A 27 4.79 0.60 -12.85
CA TYR A 27 5.81 0.93 -11.86
C TYR A 27 5.44 0.37 -10.47
N LEU A 28 4.25 0.68 -9.96
CA LEU A 28 3.79 0.23 -8.64
C LEU A 28 3.71 -1.31 -8.55
N SER A 29 3.28 -1.96 -9.63
CA SER A 29 3.25 -3.42 -9.71
C SER A 29 4.65 -4.03 -9.69
N LEU A 30 5.63 -3.40 -10.36
CA LEU A 30 7.02 -3.83 -10.34
C LEU A 30 7.65 -3.63 -8.95
N VAL A 31 7.43 -2.47 -8.30
CA VAL A 31 7.86 -2.22 -6.92
C VAL A 31 7.36 -3.34 -5.99
N ARG A 32 6.07 -3.67 -6.08
CA ARG A 32 5.45 -4.75 -5.29
C ARG A 32 6.06 -6.12 -5.61
N LYS A 33 6.22 -6.44 -6.90
CA LYS A 33 6.78 -7.73 -7.36
C LYS A 33 8.21 -7.93 -6.87
N LEU A 34 9.04 -6.87 -6.93
CA LEU A 34 10.45 -6.91 -6.52
C LEU A 34 10.62 -6.77 -5.01
N LYS A 35 9.55 -6.46 -4.26
CA LYS A 35 9.57 -6.25 -2.80
C LYS A 35 10.59 -5.19 -2.37
N VAL A 36 10.75 -4.14 -3.16
CA VAL A 36 11.69 -3.03 -2.87
C VAL A 36 10.97 -1.93 -2.11
N ARG A 37 11.69 -1.27 -1.19
CA ARG A 37 11.16 -0.16 -0.40
C ARG A 37 11.32 1.15 -1.17
N ARG A 38 10.20 1.67 -1.71
CA ARG A 38 10.09 2.93 -2.46
C ARG A 38 8.90 3.74 -1.93
N SER A 39 8.79 3.86 -0.60
CA SER A 39 7.56 4.27 0.07
C SER A 39 7.10 5.68 -0.33
N GLU A 40 7.99 6.65 -0.48
CA GLU A 40 7.63 7.98 -0.98
C GLU A 40 7.01 7.95 -2.39
N GLN A 41 7.61 7.19 -3.30
CA GLN A 41 7.15 7.06 -4.68
C GLN A 41 5.83 6.28 -4.77
N VAL A 42 5.70 5.22 -3.98
CA VAL A 42 4.47 4.45 -3.87
C VAL A 42 3.33 5.31 -3.33
N LEU A 43 3.61 6.09 -2.28
CA LEU A 43 2.64 7.00 -1.69
C LEU A 43 2.21 8.06 -2.71
N LYS A 44 3.16 8.74 -3.36
CA LYS A 44 2.89 9.80 -4.36
C LYS A 44 2.03 9.29 -5.51
N HIS A 45 2.50 8.26 -6.21
CA HIS A 45 1.85 7.79 -7.44
C HIS A 45 0.58 6.98 -7.15
N GLY A 46 0.60 6.20 -6.07
CA GLY A 46 -0.57 5.44 -5.63
C GLY A 46 -1.71 6.34 -5.16
N SER A 47 -1.40 7.38 -4.37
CA SER A 47 -2.41 8.36 -3.94
C SER A 47 -2.97 9.14 -5.14
N SER A 48 -2.14 9.48 -6.13
CA SER A 48 -2.60 10.10 -7.37
C SER A 48 -3.63 9.23 -8.08
N ILE A 49 -3.37 7.93 -8.25
CA ILE A 49 -4.34 6.99 -8.84
C ILE A 49 -5.60 6.87 -7.99
N LEU A 50 -5.46 6.73 -6.66
CA LEU A 50 -6.60 6.62 -5.75
C LEU A 50 -7.44 7.90 -5.71
N SER A 51 -6.87 9.08 -5.93
CA SER A 51 -7.63 10.35 -5.96
C SER A 51 -8.43 10.53 -7.25
N ASP A 52 -7.98 9.96 -8.36
CA ASP A 52 -8.58 10.09 -9.69
C ASP A 52 -9.59 8.97 -9.96
N SER A 53 -10.87 9.31 -10.12
CA SER A 53 -11.94 8.32 -10.30
C SER A 53 -11.79 7.50 -11.59
N GLY A 54 -11.27 8.10 -12.67
CA GLY A 54 -11.01 7.44 -13.94
C GLY A 54 -9.88 6.42 -13.83
N LYS A 55 -8.73 6.84 -13.28
CA LYS A 55 -7.59 5.93 -13.07
C LYS A 55 -7.92 4.82 -12.07
N ARG A 56 -8.63 5.15 -10.99
CA ARG A 56 -9.05 4.18 -9.97
C ARG A 56 -9.99 3.12 -10.54
N SER A 57 -10.99 3.52 -11.33
CA SER A 57 -11.94 2.58 -11.94
C SER A 57 -11.28 1.70 -13.01
N ALA A 58 -10.30 2.23 -13.76
CA ALA A 58 -9.54 1.47 -14.74
C ALA A 58 -8.73 0.30 -14.14
N LEU A 59 -8.40 0.34 -12.84
CA LEU A 59 -7.73 -0.77 -12.15
C LEU A 59 -8.64 -1.97 -11.88
N GLY A 60 -9.96 -1.78 -11.87
CA GLY A 60 -10.89 -2.85 -11.51
C GLY A 60 -10.56 -3.47 -10.14
N PRO A 61 -10.40 -4.81 -10.02
CA PRO A 61 -10.06 -5.47 -8.76
C PRO A 61 -8.71 -5.05 -8.16
N ASP A 62 -7.76 -4.59 -8.98
CA ASP A 62 -6.42 -4.23 -8.52
C ASP A 62 -6.40 -2.98 -7.61
N VAL A 63 -7.50 -2.21 -7.60
CA VAL A 63 -7.64 -1.06 -6.70
C VAL A 63 -7.47 -1.44 -5.23
N TRP A 64 -7.87 -2.66 -4.84
CA TRP A 64 -7.73 -3.12 -3.46
C TRP A 64 -6.27 -3.40 -3.11
N THR A 65 -5.55 -4.05 -4.02
CA THR A 65 -4.10 -4.23 -3.92
C THR A 65 -3.38 -2.90 -3.83
N LEU A 66 -3.83 -1.89 -4.59
CA LEU A 66 -3.28 -0.54 -4.51
C LEU A 66 -3.55 0.11 -3.15
N ASN A 67 -4.75 -0.01 -2.58
CA ASN A 67 -5.05 0.52 -1.25
C ASN A 67 -4.13 -0.07 -0.18
N GLU A 68 -3.88 -1.39 -0.20
CA GLU A 68 -2.95 -2.01 0.74
C GLU A 68 -1.51 -1.50 0.57
N GLN A 69 -1.07 -1.41 -0.68
CA GLN A 69 0.28 -0.95 -1.01
C GLN A 69 0.49 0.51 -0.59
N VAL A 70 -0.51 1.38 -0.81
CA VAL A 70 -0.49 2.78 -0.37
C VAL A 70 -0.58 2.88 1.15
N ALA A 71 -1.38 2.04 1.82
CA ALA A 71 -1.46 2.06 3.28
C ALA A 71 -0.11 1.80 3.95
N ILE A 72 0.61 0.77 3.48
CA ILE A 72 1.96 0.44 3.99
C ILE A 72 2.94 1.59 3.72
N ALA A 73 2.98 2.09 2.49
CA ALA A 73 3.85 3.19 2.12
C ALA A 73 3.54 4.48 2.89
N ALA A 74 2.26 4.75 3.16
CA ALA A 74 1.82 5.88 3.96
C ALA A 74 2.29 5.77 5.42
N MET A 75 2.24 4.57 6.01
CA MET A 75 2.76 4.33 7.36
C MET A 75 4.28 4.57 7.42
N ASP A 76 5.03 4.07 6.43
CA ASP A 76 6.47 4.31 6.33
C ASP A 76 6.83 5.79 6.24
N CYS A 77 5.97 6.59 5.60
CA CYS A 77 6.13 8.03 5.43
C CYS A 77 5.42 8.86 6.52
N GLN A 78 4.90 8.22 7.58
CA GLN A 78 4.15 8.87 8.66
C GLN A 78 2.89 9.64 8.22
N CYS A 79 2.34 9.33 7.05
CA CYS A 79 1.08 9.87 6.53
C CYS A 79 -0.10 9.03 7.02
N PHE A 80 -0.34 9.02 8.33
CA PHE A 80 -1.31 8.11 8.97
C PHE A 80 -2.76 8.33 8.54
N ASP A 81 -3.11 9.53 8.10
CA ASP A 81 -4.43 9.87 7.55
C ASP A 81 -4.68 9.11 6.22
N VAL A 82 -3.69 9.10 5.33
CA VAL A 82 -3.76 8.37 4.06
C VAL A 82 -3.84 6.87 4.32
N ALA A 83 -3.02 6.35 5.25
CA ALA A 83 -3.07 4.95 5.65
C ALA A 83 -4.47 4.56 6.17
N GLN A 84 -5.01 5.35 7.10
CA GLN A 84 -6.33 5.12 7.69
C GLN A 84 -7.45 5.14 6.64
N ASN A 85 -7.38 6.05 5.67
CA ASN A 85 -8.38 6.12 4.59
C ASN A 85 -8.33 4.89 3.68
N CYS A 86 -7.14 4.42 3.32
CA CYS A 86 -6.97 3.19 2.54
C CYS A 86 -7.50 1.97 3.29
N ILE A 87 -7.18 1.86 4.59
CA ILE A 87 -7.64 0.75 5.44
C ILE A 87 -9.16 0.77 5.59
N LYS A 88 -9.79 1.94 5.82
CA LYS A 88 -11.27 2.07 5.87
C LYS A 88 -11.93 1.63 4.57
N ALA A 89 -11.35 1.97 3.42
CA ALA A 89 -11.85 1.52 2.12
C ALA A 89 -11.78 0.00 1.97
N LEU A 90 -10.70 -0.62 2.44
CA LEU A 90 -10.53 -2.07 2.46
C LEU A 90 -11.50 -2.75 3.41
N GLN A 91 -11.67 -2.24 4.63
CA GLN A 91 -12.57 -2.78 5.64
C GLN A 91 -14.02 -2.76 5.16
N LYS A 92 -14.44 -1.69 4.48
CA LYS A 92 -15.77 -1.60 3.86
C LYS A 92 -15.99 -2.67 2.78
N LYS A 93 -14.94 -3.02 2.03
CA LYS A 93 -15.04 -4.00 0.94
C LYS A 93 -14.93 -5.45 1.44
N PHE A 94 -14.07 -5.68 2.43
CA PHE A 94 -13.74 -6.98 2.99
C PHE A 94 -13.93 -6.93 4.51
N PRO A 95 -15.19 -6.86 4.99
CA PRO A 95 -15.46 -6.91 6.41
C PRO A 95 -14.87 -8.20 7.00
N GLU A 96 -14.37 -8.13 8.22
CA GLU A 96 -13.80 -9.28 8.97
C GLU A 96 -12.54 -9.90 8.33
N SER A 97 -11.98 -9.30 7.29
CA SER A 97 -10.75 -9.78 6.67
C SER A 97 -9.57 -9.67 7.63
N LYS A 98 -8.98 -10.82 7.99
CA LYS A 98 -7.74 -10.89 8.78
C LYS A 98 -6.58 -10.13 8.15
N ARG A 99 -6.53 -10.08 6.82
CA ARG A 99 -5.52 -9.31 6.09
C ARG A 99 -5.69 -7.80 6.31
N VAL A 100 -6.94 -7.32 6.40
CA VAL A 100 -7.24 -5.92 6.72
C VAL A 100 -7.00 -5.64 8.20
N GLY A 101 -7.42 -6.54 9.10
CA GLY A 101 -7.13 -6.43 10.53
C GLY A 101 -5.63 -6.34 10.84
N ARG A 102 -4.79 -7.10 10.12
CA ARG A 102 -3.34 -6.97 10.24
C ARG A 102 -2.83 -5.58 9.82
N LEU A 103 -3.42 -4.95 8.81
CA LEU A 103 -3.06 -3.58 8.40
C LEU A 103 -3.50 -2.55 9.44
N GLU A 104 -4.65 -2.75 10.10
CA GLU A 104 -5.10 -1.92 11.22
C GLU A 104 -4.12 -2.00 12.39
N ALA A 105 -3.72 -3.21 12.78
CA ALA A 105 -2.72 -3.40 13.83
C ALA A 105 -1.35 -2.78 13.47
N LEU A 106 -0.91 -2.91 12.20
CA LEU A 106 0.33 -2.25 11.73
C LEU A 106 0.24 -0.73 11.81
N LEU A 107 -0.96 -0.15 11.62
CA LEU A 107 -1.16 1.29 11.77
C LEU A 107 -1.05 1.73 13.23
N LEU A 108 -1.51 0.90 14.17
CA LEU A 108 -1.33 1.16 15.61
C LEU A 108 0.15 1.11 15.98
N GLU A 109 0.88 0.09 15.51
CA GLU A 109 2.35 0.02 15.66
C GLU A 109 3.04 1.26 15.09
N ALA A 110 2.70 1.65 13.86
CA ALA A 110 3.33 2.80 13.19
C ALA A 110 3.06 4.13 13.93
N LYS A 111 1.94 4.22 14.66
CA LYS A 111 1.60 5.37 15.52
C LYS A 111 2.25 5.30 16.92
N GLY A 112 2.92 4.21 17.26
CA GLY A 112 3.49 3.97 18.59
C GLY A 112 2.47 3.58 19.66
N LEU A 113 1.27 3.13 19.26
CA LEU A 113 0.21 2.65 20.15
C LEU A 113 0.40 1.16 20.43
N TRP A 114 1.50 0.82 21.12
CA TRP A 114 1.96 -0.56 21.26
C TRP A 114 0.96 -1.48 21.97
N GLY A 115 0.31 -0.99 23.03
CA GLY A 115 -0.69 -1.78 23.77
C GLY A 115 -1.91 -2.14 22.91
N GLU A 116 -2.46 -1.15 22.20
CA GLU A 116 -3.58 -1.38 21.27
C GLU A 116 -3.16 -2.31 20.12
N ALA A 117 -1.93 -2.19 19.63
CA ALA A 117 -1.41 -3.07 18.59
C ALA A 117 -1.29 -4.52 19.08
N GLU A 118 -0.74 -4.74 20.29
CA GLU A 118 -0.62 -6.06 20.91
C GLU A 118 -1.98 -6.72 21.12
N GLU A 119 -2.97 -5.98 21.63
CA GLU A 119 -4.35 -6.44 21.76
C GLU A 119 -4.93 -6.85 20.40
N ALA A 120 -4.78 -5.98 19.38
CA ALA A 120 -5.26 -6.27 18.03
C ALA A 120 -4.62 -7.52 17.43
N TYR A 121 -3.31 -7.72 17.59
CA TYR A 121 -2.63 -8.93 17.13
C TYR A 121 -3.09 -10.18 17.88
N SER A 122 -3.28 -10.08 19.19
CA SER A 122 -3.72 -11.19 20.02
C SER A 122 -5.11 -11.66 19.60
N SER A 123 -6.06 -10.74 19.40
CA SER A 123 -7.39 -11.09 18.88
C SER A 123 -7.35 -11.73 17.48
N LEU A 124 -6.42 -11.30 16.62
CA LEU A 124 -6.27 -11.91 15.30
C LEU A 124 -5.76 -13.36 15.38
N LEU A 125 -4.87 -13.67 16.34
CA LEU A 125 -4.35 -15.01 16.58
C LEU A 125 -5.35 -15.94 17.25
N GLU A 126 -6.16 -15.44 18.20
CA GLU A 126 -7.20 -16.25 18.85
C GLU A 126 -8.22 -16.78 17.84
N ASP A 127 -8.63 -15.93 16.90
CA ASP A 127 -9.56 -16.29 15.84
C ASP A 127 -8.95 -17.21 14.76
N ASN A 128 -7.62 -17.29 14.67
CA ASN A 128 -6.91 -18.14 13.71
C ASN A 128 -5.49 -18.51 14.24
N PRO A 129 -5.38 -19.50 15.14
CA PRO A 129 -4.14 -19.88 15.81
C PRO A 129 -3.05 -20.42 14.87
#